data_AF-L9UVH6-F1
#
_entry.id   AF-L9UVH6-F1
#
_cell.length_a   1.000
_cell.length_b   1.000
_cell.length_c   1.000
_cell.angle_alpha   90.00
_cell.angle_beta   90.00
_cell.angle_gamma   90.00
#
_symmetry.space_group_name_H-M   'P 1'
#
loop_
_entity.id
_entity.type
_entity.pdbx_description
1 polymer ?
#
loop_
_entity_poly.entity_id
_entity_poly.type
_entity_poly.pdbx_seq_one_letter_code
_entity_poly.pdbx_strand_id
1 'polypeptide(L)'
;MTPPTLPGDRADRARRERRVSRARPRSTDRGVSTALGYVLTLTITVVLISGLMVAAGGFVSDERERVTETELDVVGNRLAAGIESVDRIGAAPGESRVEARVRLPPRVAGTTYTIEVLPASNELVLTSTDPEVTVRVSVETETSLAASRVDGGDVTITYDPSSGVEVAS
;
A
#
# COMPACT_ATOMS: atom_id res chain seq x y z
N MET A 1 7.96 64.15 -101.35
CA MET A 1 6.78 64.96 -101.05
C MET A 1 6.39 64.64 -99.62
N THR A 2 6.84 65.46 -98.69
CA THR A 2 6.66 65.35 -97.23
C THR A 2 6.02 66.66 -96.80
N PRO A 3 4.90 66.64 -96.07
CA PRO A 3 4.88 67.12 -94.67
C PRO A 3 3.78 66.44 -93.83
N PRO A 4 3.49 66.87 -92.59
CA PRO A 4 4.38 67.14 -91.46
C PRO A 4 4.10 66.22 -90.25
N THR A 5 5.11 66.04 -89.43
CA THR A 5 5.04 65.64 -88.02
C THR A 5 4.44 66.77 -87.18
N LEU A 6 3.57 66.46 -86.20
CA LEU A 6 3.60 67.15 -84.91
C LEU A 6 3.28 66.19 -83.75
N PRO A 7 3.97 66.36 -82.59
CA PRO A 7 4.08 65.37 -81.54
C PRO A 7 3.32 65.78 -80.27
N GLY A 8 3.13 64.83 -79.37
CA GLY A 8 2.68 65.08 -78.00
C GLY A 8 1.92 63.87 -77.47
N ASP A 9 2.12 63.40 -76.25
CA ASP A 9 3.05 63.79 -75.22
C ASP A 9 3.14 62.60 -74.25
N ARG A 10 4.26 62.54 -73.57
CA ARG A 10 4.67 61.55 -72.59
C ARG A 10 3.62 61.39 -71.49
N ALA A 11 3.23 60.13 -71.28
CA ALA A 11 2.93 59.60 -69.96
C ALA A 11 3.08 58.07 -70.03
N ASP A 12 4.29 57.53 -70.18
CA ASP A 12 5.20 57.31 -69.04
C ASP A 12 4.64 57.73 -67.67
N ARG A 13 3.55 57.06 -67.29
CA ARG A 13 3.29 56.75 -65.88
C ARG A 13 3.58 55.28 -65.65
N ALA A 14 4.88 55.01 -65.60
CA ALA A 14 5.41 54.10 -64.62
C ALA A 14 4.71 54.35 -63.27
N ARG A 15 3.94 53.37 -62.78
CA ARG A 15 4.07 52.92 -61.39
C ARG A 15 3.15 51.77 -61.08
N ARG A 16 3.82 50.63 -60.94
CA ARG A 16 3.56 49.63 -59.90
C ARG A 16 2.19 49.00 -60.00
N GLU A 17 2.19 47.87 -60.70
CA GLU A 17 1.65 46.63 -60.19
C GLU A 17 1.83 46.55 -58.67
N ARG A 18 0.84 47.01 -57.93
CA ARG A 18 0.63 46.57 -56.55
C ARG A 18 -0.37 45.44 -56.66
N ARG A 19 0.12 44.28 -57.12
CA ARG A 19 -0.42 43.01 -56.65
C ARG A 19 -0.22 43.03 -55.14
N VAL A 20 -1.23 43.51 -54.41
CA VAL A 20 -1.34 43.23 -52.99
C VAL A 20 -1.69 41.76 -52.93
N SER A 21 -0.67 40.92 -53.08
CA SER A 21 -0.70 39.55 -52.61
C SER A 21 -0.87 39.65 -51.11
N ARG A 22 -2.13 39.71 -50.67
CA ARG A 22 -2.50 39.51 -49.27
C ARG A 22 -1.97 38.12 -48.93
N ALA A 23 -0.81 38.09 -48.29
CA ALA A 23 -0.26 36.89 -47.69
C ALA A 23 -1.32 36.40 -46.69
N ARG A 24 -2.05 35.35 -47.08
CA ARG A 24 -2.95 34.66 -46.16
C ARG A 24 -2.06 34.05 -45.08
N PRO A 25 -2.30 34.30 -43.78
CA PRO A 25 -1.51 33.70 -42.72
C PRO A 25 -1.81 32.19 -42.69
N ARG A 26 -0.99 31.40 -43.39
CA ARG A 26 -1.13 29.93 -43.50
C ARG A 26 -0.17 29.18 -42.55
N SER A 27 0.35 29.87 -41.54
CA SER A 27 1.37 29.36 -40.61
C SER A 27 0.86 29.09 -39.20
N THR A 28 -0.27 29.68 -38.77
CA THR A 28 -0.76 29.53 -37.40
C THR A 28 -1.30 28.13 -37.11
N ASP A 29 -2.10 27.55 -38.02
CA ASP A 29 -2.74 26.23 -37.85
C ASP A 29 -1.73 25.07 -37.70
N ARG A 30 -0.59 25.17 -38.39
CA ARG A 30 0.45 24.13 -38.43
C ARG A 30 1.31 24.17 -37.16
N GLY A 31 1.67 25.37 -36.70
CA GLY A 31 2.39 25.55 -35.43
C GLY A 31 1.55 25.11 -34.22
N VAL A 32 0.24 25.35 -34.29
CA VAL A 32 -0.72 24.91 -33.26
C VAL A 32 -0.89 23.38 -33.27
N SER A 33 -0.93 22.73 -34.45
CA SER A 33 -1.08 21.27 -34.55
C SER A 33 0.12 20.51 -33.94
N THR A 34 1.35 20.99 -34.16
CA THR A 34 2.55 20.39 -33.55
C THR A 34 2.53 20.56 -32.03
N ALA A 35 2.19 21.75 -31.52
CA ALA A 35 2.09 22.01 -30.08
C ALA A 35 0.98 21.17 -29.42
N LEU A 36 -0.19 21.10 -30.04
CA LEU A 36 -1.32 20.28 -29.55
C LEU A 36 -0.97 18.79 -29.51
N GLY A 37 -0.23 18.27 -30.50
CA GLY A 37 0.23 16.89 -30.49
C GLY A 37 1.11 16.58 -29.28
N TYR A 38 2.09 17.43 -28.99
CA TYR A 38 2.94 17.28 -27.80
C TYR A 38 2.15 17.38 -26.49
N VAL A 39 1.22 18.35 -26.40
CA VAL A 39 0.38 18.52 -25.20
C VAL A 39 -0.51 17.30 -25.00
N LEU A 40 -1.11 16.75 -26.05
CA LEU A 40 -1.94 15.55 -25.96
C LEU A 40 -1.14 14.35 -25.46
N THR A 41 0.05 14.09 -26.04
CA THR A 41 0.91 13.01 -25.59
C THR A 41 1.31 13.19 -24.13
N LEU A 42 1.76 14.40 -23.74
CA LEU A 42 2.11 14.70 -22.36
C LEU A 42 0.91 14.49 -21.41
N THR A 43 -0.27 14.92 -21.82
CA THR A 43 -1.51 14.74 -21.04
C THR A 43 -1.80 13.27 -20.80
N ILE A 44 -1.74 12.44 -21.85
CA ILE A 44 -1.97 10.99 -21.74
C ILE A 44 -0.90 10.37 -20.83
N THR A 45 0.37 10.70 -21.01
CA THR A 45 1.46 10.19 -20.15
C THR A 45 1.24 10.53 -18.68
N VAL A 46 0.87 11.77 -18.37
CA VAL A 46 0.58 12.20 -16.99
C VAL A 46 -0.59 11.43 -16.40
N VAL A 47 -1.67 11.23 -17.17
CA VAL A 47 -2.83 10.44 -16.74
C VAL A 47 -2.43 9.00 -16.45
N LEU A 48 -1.65 8.37 -17.33
CA LEU A 48 -1.18 7.00 -17.17
C LEU A 48 -0.30 6.84 -15.93
N ILE A 49 0.67 7.74 -15.73
CA ILE A 49 1.56 7.71 -14.56
C ILE A 49 0.76 7.91 -13.27
N SER A 50 -0.18 8.86 -13.27
CA SER A 50 -1.06 9.10 -12.12
C SER A 50 -1.87 7.85 -11.78
N GLY A 51 -2.48 7.22 -12.78
CA GLY A 51 -3.24 5.97 -12.60
C GLY A 51 -2.38 4.83 -12.05
N LEU A 52 -1.15 4.69 -12.56
CA LEU A 52 -0.20 3.68 -12.10
C LEU A 52 0.21 3.90 -10.63
N MET A 53 0.49 5.15 -10.23
CA MET A 53 0.84 5.44 -8.84
C MET A 53 -0.28 5.10 -7.86
N VAL A 54 -1.53 5.40 -8.23
CA VAL A 54 -2.70 5.03 -7.40
C VAL A 54 -2.81 3.51 -7.27
N ALA A 55 -2.68 2.77 -8.37
CA ALA A 55 -2.73 1.31 -8.35
C ALA A 55 -1.57 0.69 -7.53
N ALA A 56 -0.35 1.23 -7.68
CA ALA A 56 0.81 0.78 -6.91
C ALA A 56 0.65 1.04 -5.41
N GLY A 57 0.04 2.17 -5.03
CA GLY A 57 -0.25 2.48 -3.63
C GLY A 57 -1.19 1.46 -2.98
N GLY A 58 -2.28 1.08 -3.66
CA GLY A 58 -3.20 0.04 -3.19
C GLY A 58 -2.51 -1.32 -3.03
N PHE A 59 -1.76 -1.74 -4.05
CA PHE A 59 -1.04 -3.02 -4.01
C PHE A 59 -0.06 -3.14 -2.83
N VAL A 60 0.67 -2.06 -2.51
CA VAL A 60 1.60 -2.04 -1.37
C VAL A 60 0.85 -2.14 -0.04
N SER A 61 -0.30 -1.48 0.10
CA SER A 61 -1.12 -1.57 1.30
C SER A 61 -1.62 -3.01 1.51
N ASP A 62 -2.15 -3.65 0.46
CA ASP A 62 -2.62 -5.03 0.56
C ASP A 62 -1.47 -5.99 0.89
N GLU A 63 -0.28 -5.76 0.34
CA GLU A 63 0.89 -6.60 0.65
C GLU A 63 1.32 -6.44 2.11
N ARG A 64 1.27 -5.21 2.65
CA ARG A 64 1.54 -4.98 4.09
C ARG A 64 0.53 -5.69 4.98
N GLU A 65 -0.75 -5.68 4.62
CA GLU A 65 -1.80 -6.40 5.34
C GLU A 65 -1.54 -7.91 5.34
N ARG A 66 -1.28 -8.52 4.18
CA ARG A 66 -0.95 -9.95 4.05
C ARG A 66 0.28 -10.37 4.85
N VAL A 67 1.35 -9.57 4.80
CA VAL A 67 2.58 -9.84 5.56
C VAL A 67 2.29 -9.76 7.07
N THR A 68 1.54 -8.76 7.50
CA THR A 68 1.15 -8.61 8.91
C THR A 68 0.32 -9.81 9.37
N GLU A 69 -0.67 -10.23 8.58
CA GLU A 69 -1.49 -11.42 8.85
C GLU A 69 -0.64 -12.69 8.97
N THR A 70 0.27 -12.91 8.02
CA THR A 70 1.15 -14.10 8.00
C THR A 70 2.09 -14.13 9.20
N GLU A 71 2.69 -12.98 9.56
CA GLU A 71 3.56 -12.91 10.73
C GLU A 71 2.79 -13.11 12.04
N LEU A 72 1.58 -12.54 12.16
CA LEU A 72 0.70 -12.77 13.30
C LEU A 72 0.30 -14.23 13.43
N ASP A 73 0.00 -14.91 12.32
CA ASP A 73 -0.35 -16.34 12.32
C ASP A 73 0.83 -17.20 12.82
N VAL A 74 2.05 -16.92 12.36
CA VAL A 74 3.25 -17.61 12.84
C VAL A 74 3.50 -17.35 14.34
N VAL A 75 3.35 -16.10 14.78
CA VAL A 75 3.52 -15.71 16.20
C VAL A 75 2.46 -16.39 17.08
N GLY A 76 1.20 -16.37 16.65
CA GLY A 76 0.08 -16.99 17.36
C GLY A 76 0.25 -18.51 17.46
N ASN A 77 0.58 -19.18 16.34
CA ASN A 77 0.84 -20.62 16.33
C ASN A 77 2.03 -21.02 17.22
N ARG A 78 3.08 -20.18 17.26
CA ARG A 78 4.22 -20.41 18.15
C ARG A 78 3.84 -20.27 19.62
N LEU A 79 3.01 -19.30 19.97
CA LEU A 79 2.52 -19.12 21.33
C LEU A 79 1.58 -20.28 21.72
N ALA A 80 0.64 -20.65 20.85
CA ALA A 80 -0.26 -21.79 21.03
C ALA A 80 0.52 -23.07 21.33
N ALA A 81 1.49 -23.44 20.48
CA ALA A 81 2.33 -24.61 20.71
C ALA A 81 3.12 -24.55 22.05
N GLY A 82 3.52 -23.36 22.49
CA GLY A 82 4.12 -23.14 23.79
C GLY A 82 3.16 -23.43 24.94
N ILE A 83 1.92 -22.94 24.84
CA ILE A 83 0.84 -23.17 25.80
C ILE A 83 0.52 -24.67 25.88
N GLU A 84 0.31 -25.32 24.75
CA GLU A 84 0.01 -26.76 24.67
C GLU A 84 1.14 -27.61 25.26
N SER A 85 2.40 -27.22 25.03
CA SER A 85 3.54 -27.90 25.62
C SER A 85 3.58 -27.74 27.15
N VAL A 86 3.29 -26.55 27.66
CA VAL A 86 3.27 -26.28 29.12
C VAL A 86 2.11 -27.01 29.78
N ASP A 87 0.93 -26.99 29.17
CA ASP A 87 -0.26 -27.69 29.64
C ASP A 87 -0.03 -29.20 29.73
N ARG A 88 0.50 -29.83 28.66
CA ARG A 88 0.78 -31.27 28.66
C ARG A 88 1.80 -31.69 29.73
N ILE A 89 2.80 -30.85 29.99
CA ILE A 89 3.79 -31.11 31.04
C ILE A 89 3.16 -30.90 32.42
N GLY A 90 2.37 -29.84 32.61
CA GLY A 90 1.73 -29.52 33.88
C GLY A 90 0.61 -30.48 34.27
N ALA A 91 -0.12 -31.01 33.30
CA ALA A 91 -1.20 -31.97 33.49
C ALA A 91 -0.70 -33.40 33.81
N ALA A 92 0.60 -33.65 33.67
CA ALA A 92 1.18 -34.95 34.01
C ALA A 92 1.11 -35.22 35.53
N PRO A 93 0.89 -36.49 35.94
CA PRO A 93 0.71 -36.83 37.35
C PRO A 93 2.03 -36.71 38.12
N GLY A 94 2.07 -35.75 39.06
CA GLY A 94 3.20 -35.55 39.97
C GLY A 94 3.88 -34.18 39.83
N GLU A 95 3.50 -33.40 38.82
CA GLU A 95 4.09 -32.08 38.58
C GLU A 95 3.54 -30.97 39.49
N SER A 96 4.45 -30.08 39.86
CA SER A 96 4.20 -28.79 40.51
C SER A 96 4.30 -27.69 39.45
N ARG A 97 3.62 -26.55 39.66
CA ARG A 97 3.64 -25.31 38.86
C ARG A 97 4.74 -25.25 37.78
N VAL A 98 4.34 -25.20 36.50
CA VAL A 98 5.26 -25.15 35.36
C VAL A 98 5.29 -23.72 34.80
N GLU A 99 6.47 -23.19 34.52
CA GLU A 99 6.64 -21.87 33.93
C GLU A 99 7.54 -21.97 32.70
N ALA A 100 7.12 -21.35 31.59
CA ALA A 100 7.91 -21.26 30.37
C ALA A 100 7.90 -19.83 29.82
N ARG A 101 9.08 -19.33 29.46
CA ARG A 101 9.20 -18.03 28.79
C ARG A 101 9.27 -18.22 27.28
N VAL A 102 8.34 -17.61 26.57
CA VAL A 102 8.28 -17.55 25.12
C VAL A 102 8.70 -16.16 24.67
N ARG A 103 9.74 -16.10 23.84
CA ARG A 103 10.22 -14.85 23.26
C ARG A 103 9.53 -14.64 21.92
N LEU A 104 8.56 -13.72 21.89
CA LEU A 104 7.91 -13.29 20.66
C LEU A 104 8.53 -11.95 20.21
N PRO A 105 8.48 -11.64 18.91
CA PRO A 105 8.84 -10.31 18.45
C PRO A 105 7.99 -9.24 19.16
N PRO A 106 8.54 -8.09 19.54
CA PRO A 106 7.72 -6.99 20.08
C PRO A 106 6.85 -6.31 19.01
N ARG A 107 7.09 -6.62 17.73
CA ARG A 107 6.45 -6.02 16.56
C ARG A 107 6.35 -7.03 15.42
N VAL A 108 5.29 -6.92 14.63
CA VAL A 108 5.07 -7.63 13.35
C VAL A 108 4.93 -6.60 12.24
N ALA A 109 5.59 -6.80 11.11
CA ALA A 109 5.63 -5.84 10.00
C ALA A 109 5.96 -4.38 10.41
N GLY A 110 6.67 -4.19 11.53
CA GLY A 110 7.00 -2.87 12.10
C GLY A 110 5.95 -2.25 13.03
N THR A 111 4.75 -2.81 13.10
CA THR A 111 3.69 -2.38 14.03
C THR A 111 3.68 -3.19 15.32
N THR A 112 3.21 -2.57 16.40
CA THR A 112 2.84 -3.28 17.62
C THR A 112 1.59 -4.12 17.39
N TYR A 113 1.42 -5.11 18.26
CA TYR A 113 0.24 -5.96 18.29
C TYR A 113 -0.06 -6.38 19.73
N THR A 114 -1.30 -6.77 19.96
CA THR A 114 -1.78 -7.27 21.25
C THR A 114 -2.29 -8.70 21.08
N ILE A 115 -2.14 -9.50 22.13
CA ILE A 115 -2.59 -10.88 22.22
C ILE A 115 -3.67 -10.94 23.30
N GLU A 116 -4.82 -11.49 22.98
CA GLU A 116 -5.93 -11.73 23.90
C GLU A 116 -6.21 -13.24 23.97
N VAL A 117 -6.27 -13.78 25.18
CA VAL A 117 -6.57 -15.19 25.43
C VAL A 117 -8.07 -15.31 25.75
N LEU A 118 -8.80 -16.02 24.90
CA LEU A 118 -10.23 -16.27 25.03
C LEU A 118 -10.46 -17.69 25.55
N PRO A 119 -10.67 -17.89 26.87
CA PRO A 119 -10.79 -19.23 27.44
C PRO A 119 -12.12 -19.92 27.09
N ALA A 120 -13.14 -19.18 26.67
CA ALA A 120 -14.44 -19.76 26.30
C ALA A 120 -14.38 -20.54 24.97
N SER A 121 -13.51 -20.14 24.05
CA SER A 121 -13.30 -20.80 22.75
C SER A 121 -11.94 -21.50 22.63
N ASN A 122 -11.08 -21.41 23.65
CA ASN A 122 -9.68 -21.83 23.60
C ASN A 122 -8.95 -21.23 22.39
N GLU A 123 -9.08 -19.91 22.22
CA GLU A 123 -8.46 -19.18 21.11
C GLU A 123 -7.56 -18.05 21.61
N LEU A 124 -6.52 -17.79 20.84
CA LEU A 124 -5.70 -16.59 20.90
C LEU A 124 -6.17 -15.64 19.80
N VAL A 125 -6.50 -14.41 20.17
CA VAL A 125 -6.81 -13.33 19.22
C VAL A 125 -5.65 -12.36 19.21
N LEU A 126 -4.97 -12.27 18.07
CA LEU A 126 -3.85 -11.36 17.87
C LEU A 126 -4.28 -10.22 16.97
N THR A 127 -4.10 -8.97 17.42
CA THR A 127 -4.51 -7.78 16.67
C THR A 127 -3.36 -6.80 16.51
N SER A 128 -3.03 -6.45 15.27
CA SER A 128 -2.06 -5.41 14.94
C SER A 128 -2.69 -4.01 14.93
N THR A 129 -1.88 -2.97 15.08
CA THR A 129 -2.35 -1.57 15.11
C THR A 129 -2.40 -0.89 13.74
N ASP A 130 -1.40 -1.09 12.87
CA ASP A 130 -1.34 -0.46 11.54
C ASP A 130 -0.56 -1.32 10.52
N PRO A 131 -1.22 -1.96 9.53
CA PRO A 131 -2.68 -2.02 9.37
C PRO A 131 -3.36 -2.79 10.52
N GLU A 132 -4.64 -2.50 10.77
CA GLU A 132 -5.44 -3.25 11.75
C GLU A 132 -5.82 -4.61 11.14
N VAL A 133 -5.16 -5.67 11.59
CA VAL A 133 -5.35 -7.05 11.15
C VAL A 133 -5.60 -7.90 12.38
N THR A 134 -6.55 -8.82 12.31
CA THR A 134 -6.87 -9.73 13.42
C THR A 134 -6.73 -11.18 12.97
N VAL A 135 -5.90 -11.94 13.67
CA VAL A 135 -5.71 -13.38 13.46
C VAL A 135 -6.22 -14.14 14.69
N ARG A 136 -6.91 -15.26 14.44
CA ARG A 136 -7.40 -16.17 15.48
C ARG A 136 -6.68 -17.49 15.37
N VAL A 137 -6.09 -17.94 16.47
CA VAL A 137 -5.38 -19.22 16.56
C VAL A 137 -6.00 -20.06 17.66
N SER A 138 -6.43 -21.27 17.33
CA SER A 138 -6.95 -22.23 18.32
C SER A 138 -5.82 -22.84 19.13
N VAL A 139 -6.10 -23.19 20.38
CA VAL A 139 -5.16 -23.84 21.31
C VAL A 139 -5.79 -25.11 21.86
N GLU A 140 -5.05 -26.21 21.83
CA GLU A 140 -5.51 -27.49 22.38
C GLU A 140 -4.95 -27.74 23.78
N THR A 141 -5.74 -27.45 24.82
CA THR A 141 -5.36 -27.72 26.22
C THR A 141 -6.32 -28.68 26.92
N GLU A 142 -5.77 -29.49 27.82
CA GLU A 142 -6.52 -30.33 28.75
C GLU A 142 -7.03 -29.51 29.94
N THR A 143 -6.28 -28.47 30.33
CA THR A 143 -6.65 -27.54 31.40
C THR A 143 -7.26 -26.26 30.84
N SER A 144 -8.20 -25.68 31.58
CA SER A 144 -8.81 -24.39 31.21
C SER A 144 -7.76 -23.27 31.13
N LEU A 145 -7.87 -22.43 30.10
CA LEU A 145 -7.08 -21.21 29.98
C LEU A 145 -7.62 -20.11 30.91
N ALA A 146 -6.74 -19.21 31.35
CA ALA A 146 -7.11 -17.98 32.02
C ALA A 146 -7.22 -16.82 31.02
N ALA A 147 -8.30 -16.03 31.12
CA ALA A 147 -8.45 -14.84 30.30
C ALA A 147 -7.34 -13.83 30.62
N SER A 148 -6.62 -13.41 29.60
CA SER A 148 -5.51 -12.47 29.73
C SER A 148 -5.34 -11.66 28.45
N ARG A 149 -4.70 -10.49 28.59
CA ARG A 149 -4.37 -9.61 27.49
C ARG A 149 -2.96 -9.09 27.69
N VAL A 150 -2.09 -9.35 26.73
CA VAL A 150 -0.67 -9.00 26.78
C VAL A 150 -0.24 -8.37 25.46
N ASP A 151 0.73 -7.47 25.53
CA ASP A 151 1.34 -6.91 24.32
C ASP A 151 2.39 -7.87 23.75
N GLY A 152 2.69 -7.72 22.46
CA GLY A 152 3.76 -8.46 21.82
C GLY A 152 5.12 -8.26 22.51
N GLY A 153 5.92 -9.33 22.58
CA GLY A 153 7.24 -9.30 23.21
C GLY A 153 7.56 -10.59 23.97
N ASP A 154 8.33 -10.46 25.04
CA ASP A 154 8.60 -11.58 25.94
C ASP A 154 7.35 -11.89 26.75
N VAL A 155 6.89 -13.13 26.67
CA VAL A 155 5.68 -13.61 27.33
C VAL A 155 6.04 -14.82 28.19
N THR A 156 5.44 -14.90 29.37
CA THR A 156 5.60 -15.98 30.34
C THR A 156 4.28 -16.75 30.41
N ILE A 157 4.36 -18.05 30.19
CA ILE A 157 3.25 -19.00 30.31
C ILE A 157 3.42 -19.70 31.65
N THR A 158 2.39 -19.65 32.48
CA THR A 158 2.38 -20.32 33.80
C THR A 158 1.23 -21.30 33.86
N TYR A 159 1.56 -22.55 34.19
CA TYR A 159 0.59 -23.57 34.58
C TYR A 159 0.46 -23.60 36.11
N ASP A 160 -0.77 -23.50 36.60
CA ASP A 160 -1.11 -23.74 37.99
C ASP A 160 -2.30 -24.71 38.07
N PRO A 161 -2.21 -25.81 38.86
CA PRO A 161 -3.29 -26.80 38.92
C PRO A 161 -4.60 -26.25 39.51
N SER A 162 -4.57 -25.09 40.18
CA SER A 162 -5.76 -24.47 40.78
C SER A 162 -6.43 -23.42 39.89
N SER A 163 -5.66 -22.75 39.02
CA SER A 163 -6.15 -21.65 38.18
C SER A 163 -6.01 -21.89 36.66
N GLY A 164 -5.40 -22.99 36.25
CA GLY A 164 -5.19 -23.35 34.86
C GLY A 164 -3.94 -22.73 34.24
N VAL A 165 -3.97 -22.51 32.93
CA VAL A 165 -2.84 -21.93 32.18
C VAL A 165 -3.05 -20.43 31.98
N GLU A 166 -2.10 -19.62 32.44
CA GLU A 166 -2.10 -18.16 32.34
C GLU A 166 -0.95 -17.65 31.46
N VAL A 167 -1.20 -16.55 30.75
CA VAL A 167 -0.24 -15.88 29.88
C VAL A 167 -0.04 -14.44 30.38
N ALA A 168 1.20 -14.07 30.70
CA ALA A 168 1.57 -12.75 31.21
C ALA A 168 2.84 -12.21 30.53
N SER A 169 2.99 -10.90 30.39
CA SER A 169 4.20 -10.25 29.84
C SER A 169 5.16 -9.79 30.93
#